data_AF-A0AAW0Y8E9-F1
#
_entry.id   AF-A0AAW0Y8E9-F1
#
_cell.length_a   1.000
_cell.length_b   1.000
_cell.length_c   1.000
_cell.angle_alpha   90.00
_cell.angle_beta   90.00
_cell.angle_gamma   90.00
#
_symmetry.space_group_name_H-M   'P 1'
#
loop_
_entity.id
_entity.type
_entity.pdbx_description
1 polymer ?
#
loop_
_entity_poly.entity_id
_entity_poly.type
_entity_poly.pdbx_seq_one_letter_code
_entity_poly.pdbx_strand_id
1 'polypeptide(L)'
;MTVSQLEQMVPEIAWGRMLRYTLEEYELDLDVDSLIITLHCNAYVPDLVKLLSSTPKRVIVNYLMWRFVLRYMPYISNYFQQLWQQFRSEVPDPFEERTYLSRWKECAGVVNEGFGAA
;
A
#
# COMPACT_ATOMS: atom_id res chain seq x y z
N MET A 1 7.23 -15.96 -12.26
CA MET A 1 6.81 -15.64 -13.65
C MET A 1 7.69 -14.52 -14.17
N THR A 2 7.98 -14.48 -15.47
CA THR A 2 8.74 -13.36 -16.07
C THR A 2 7.86 -12.11 -16.17
N VAL A 3 8.48 -10.94 -16.38
CA VAL A 3 7.74 -9.69 -16.65
C VAL A 3 6.81 -9.86 -17.86
N SER A 4 7.28 -10.51 -18.92
CA SER A 4 6.44 -10.76 -20.10
C SER A 4 5.22 -11.64 -19.81
N GLN A 5 5.37 -12.66 -18.95
CA GLN A 5 4.24 -13.48 -18.51
C GLN A 5 3.24 -12.67 -17.68
N LEU A 6 3.73 -11.78 -16.82
CA LEU A 6 2.87 -10.91 -16.01
C LEU A 6 2.09 -9.91 -16.89
N GLU A 7 2.73 -9.37 -17.92
CA GLU A 7 2.11 -8.45 -18.87
C GLU A 7 1.10 -9.14 -19.80
N GLN A 8 1.31 -10.42 -20.12
CA GLN A 8 0.29 -11.24 -20.77
C GLN A 8 -0.92 -11.52 -19.87
N MET A 9 -0.70 -11.72 -18.56
CA MET A 9 -1.77 -11.98 -17.60
C MET A 9 -2.63 -10.74 -17.33
N VAL A 10 -2.01 -9.56 -17.25
CA VAL A 10 -2.67 -8.28 -16.97
C VAL A 10 -2.09 -7.20 -17.89
N PRO A 11 -2.59 -7.08 -19.13
CA PRO A 11 -2.04 -6.16 -20.13
C PRO A 11 -2.40 -4.69 -19.88
N GLU A 12 -3.37 -4.41 -19.00
CA GLU A 12 -3.78 -3.04 -18.65
C GLU A 12 -2.71 -2.27 -17.86
N ILE A 13 -1.72 -2.98 -17.31
CA ILE A 13 -0.59 -2.42 -16.58
C ILE A 13 0.67 -2.65 -17.41
N ALA A 14 1.39 -1.57 -17.72
CA ALA A 14 2.68 -1.63 -18.41
C ALA A 14 3.80 -2.01 -17.41
N TRP A 15 3.83 -3.27 -16.99
CA TRP A 15 4.71 -3.77 -15.92
C TRP A 15 6.18 -3.49 -16.19
N GLY A 16 6.68 -3.80 -17.39
CA GLY A 16 8.08 -3.56 -17.74
C GLY A 16 8.48 -2.09 -17.62
N ARG A 17 7.59 -1.17 -18.07
CA ARG A 17 7.79 0.28 -17.93
C ARG A 17 7.78 0.71 -16.47
N MET A 18 6.83 0.22 -15.68
CA MET A 18 6.73 0.56 -14.25
C MET A 18 7.97 0.10 -13.47
N LEU A 19 8.43 -1.12 -13.72
CA LEU A 19 9.61 -1.67 -13.06
C LEU A 19 10.87 -0.94 -13.47
N ARG A 20 11.04 -0.65 -14.76
CA ARG A 20 12.17 0.11 -15.27
C ARG A 20 12.29 1.48 -14.59
N TYR A 21 11.22 2.26 -14.58
CA TYR A 21 11.24 3.57 -13.91
C TYR A 21 11.54 3.46 -12.42
N THR A 22 10.96 2.46 -11.75
CA THR A 22 11.23 2.25 -10.32
C THR A 22 12.70 1.90 -10.08
N LEU A 23 13.30 1.03 -10.89
CA LEU A 23 14.69 0.59 -10.71
C LEU A 23 15.71 1.67 -11.09
N GLU A 24 15.45 2.40 -12.18
CA GLU A 24 16.28 3.53 -12.62
C GLU A 24 16.35 4.63 -11.55
N GLU A 25 15.23 4.92 -10.86
CA GLU A 25 15.19 5.91 -9.76
C GLU A 25 16.13 5.54 -8.59
N TYR A 26 16.40 4.24 -8.40
CA TYR A 26 17.33 3.74 -7.39
C TYR A 26 18.72 3.41 -7.95
N GLU A 27 19.03 3.84 -9.18
CA GLU A 27 20.31 3.57 -9.87
C GLU A 27 20.63 2.07 -10.00
N LEU A 28 19.59 1.22 -10.08
CA LEU A 28 19.74 -0.22 -10.23
C LEU A 28 19.73 -0.60 -11.73
N ASP A 29 20.90 -0.89 -12.28
CA ASP A 29 21.07 -1.38 -13.66
C ASP A 29 20.78 -2.89 -13.74
N LEU A 30 19.50 -3.23 -13.72
CA LEU A 30 19.01 -4.60 -13.86
C LEU A 30 18.26 -4.78 -15.18
N ASP A 31 18.51 -5.91 -15.84
CA ASP A 31 17.72 -6.31 -17.00
C ASP A 31 16.30 -6.70 -16.55
N VAL A 32 15.36 -5.79 -16.78
CA VAL A 32 13.94 -5.95 -16.42
C VAL A 32 13.34 -7.22 -17.03
N ASP A 33 13.73 -7.58 -18.25
CA ASP A 33 13.14 -8.74 -18.95
C ASP A 33 13.57 -10.07 -18.30
N SER A 34 14.71 -10.08 -17.62
CA SER A 34 15.23 -11.22 -16.86
C SER A 34 14.62 -11.39 -15.46
N LEU A 35 13.87 -10.40 -14.97
CA LEU A 35 13.33 -10.43 -13.61
C LEU A 35 12.28 -11.52 -13.42
N ILE A 36 12.42 -12.27 -12.33
CA ILE A 36 11.43 -13.25 -11.88
C ILE A 36 10.55 -12.61 -10.81
N ILE A 37 9.26 -12.49 -11.12
CA ILE A 37 8.24 -11.94 -10.22
C ILE A 37 7.44 -13.07 -9.59
N THR A 38 7.18 -12.97 -8.29
CA THR A 38 6.30 -13.86 -7.55
C THR A 38 5.07 -13.10 -7.08
N LEU A 39 3.90 -13.52 -7.55
CA LEU A 39 2.63 -13.01 -7.03
C LEU A 39 2.15 -13.91 -5.89
N HIS A 40 1.87 -13.32 -4.73
CA HIS A 40 1.32 -14.07 -3.59
C HIS A 40 -0.13 -14.53 -3.84
N CYS A 41 -0.88 -13.80 -4.67
CA CYS A 41 -2.23 -14.15 -5.08
C CYS A 41 -2.43 -13.87 -6.57
N ASN A 42 -2.47 -14.93 -7.39
CA ASN A 42 -2.56 -14.80 -8.85
C ASN A 42 -3.88 -14.20 -9.33
N ALA A 43 -4.96 -14.36 -8.57
CA ALA A 43 -6.29 -13.86 -8.95
C ALA A 43 -6.50 -12.37 -8.61
N TYR A 44 -5.77 -11.84 -7.62
CA TYR A 44 -6.02 -10.51 -7.07
C TYR A 44 -5.89 -9.40 -8.12
N VAL A 45 -4.79 -9.39 -8.89
CA VAL A 45 -4.52 -8.31 -9.84
C VAL A 45 -5.51 -8.31 -11.02
N PRO A 46 -5.79 -9.45 -11.69
CA PRO A 46 -6.84 -9.52 -12.71
C PRO A 46 -8.22 -9.07 -12.21
N ASP A 47 -8.64 -9.55 -11.02
CA ASP A 47 -9.93 -9.20 -10.45
C ASP A 47 -10.00 -7.70 -10.09
N LEU A 48 -8.89 -7.14 -9.60
CA LEU A 48 -8.79 -5.71 -9.32
C LEU A 48 -8.95 -4.89 -10.59
N VAL A 49 -8.26 -5.24 -11.68
CA VAL A 49 -8.39 -4.49 -12.94
C VAL A 49 -9.81 -4.53 -13.48
N LYS A 50 -10.48 -5.68 -13.38
CA LYS A 50 -11.90 -5.82 -13.74
C LYS A 50 -12.82 -4.96 -12.85
N LEU A 51 -12.54 -4.87 -11.56
CA LEU A 51 -13.27 -3.99 -10.65
C LEU A 51 -13.05 -2.52 -11.03
N LEU A 52 -11.79 -2.12 -11.26
CA LEU A 52 -11.43 -0.75 -11.60
C LEU A 52 -12.05 -0.31 -12.93
N SER A 53 -12.14 -1.19 -13.93
CA SER A 53 -12.72 -0.86 -15.23
C SER A 53 -14.22 -0.57 -15.17
N SER A 54 -14.94 -1.18 -14.21
CA SER A 54 -16.37 -0.96 -13.97
C SER A 54 -16.65 0.12 -12.90
N THR A 55 -15.63 0.63 -12.22
CA THR A 55 -15.78 1.61 -11.14
C THR A 55 -15.61 3.04 -11.68
N PRO A 56 -16.51 3.99 -11.38
CA PRO A 56 -16.34 5.38 -11.80
C PRO A 56 -15.02 5.98 -11.28
N LYS A 57 -14.31 6.72 -12.14
CA LYS A 57 -13.02 7.35 -11.79
C LYS A 57 -13.07 8.17 -10.50
N ARG A 58 -14.17 8.91 -10.27
CA ARG A 58 -14.37 9.70 -9.04
C ARG A 58 -14.38 8.83 -7.78
N VAL A 59 -14.97 7.64 -7.85
CA VAL A 59 -15.01 6.71 -6.72
C VAL A 59 -13.60 6.17 -6.44
N ILE A 60 -12.85 5.80 -7.48
CA ILE A 60 -11.46 5.33 -7.35
C ILE A 60 -10.58 6.42 -6.71
N VAL A 61 -10.63 7.66 -7.23
CA VAL A 61 -9.83 8.77 -6.70
C VAL A 61 -10.19 9.06 -5.25
N ASN A 62 -11.48 9.13 -4.91
CA ASN A 62 -11.91 9.36 -3.54
C ASN A 62 -11.44 8.25 -2.60
N TYR A 63 -11.50 6.99 -3.04
CA TYR A 63 -10.99 5.86 -2.27
C TYR A 63 -9.48 5.98 -2.02
N LEU A 64 -8.68 6.28 -3.05
CA LEU A 64 -7.24 6.46 -2.92
C LEU A 64 -6.88 7.63 -1.99
N MET A 65 -7.58 8.77 -2.12
CA MET A 65 -7.40 9.92 -1.25
C MET A 65 -7.76 9.60 0.20
N TRP A 66 -8.86 8.89 0.42
CA TRP A 66 -9.24 8.47 1.76
C TRP A 66 -8.20 7.52 2.37
N ARG A 67 -7.69 6.55 1.61
CA ARG A 67 -6.61 5.65 2.06
C ARG A 67 -5.36 6.43 2.48
N PHE A 68 -4.98 7.45 1.73
CA PHE A 68 -3.89 8.35 2.08
C PHE A 68 -4.18 9.10 3.39
N VAL A 69 -5.32 9.78 3.48
CA VAL A 69 -5.71 10.54 4.68
C VAL A 69 -5.71 9.64 5.90
N LEU A 70 -6.38 8.48 5.84
CA LEU A 70 -6.49 7.52 6.93
C LEU A 70 -5.12 7.05 7.44
N ARG A 71 -4.16 6.79 6.53
CA ARG A 71 -2.79 6.38 6.89
C ARG A 71 -2.04 7.46 7.68
N TYR A 72 -2.28 8.73 7.37
CA TYR A 72 -1.56 9.86 7.97
C TYR A 72 -2.28 10.52 9.15
N MET A 73 -3.57 10.23 9.38
CA MET A 73 -4.31 10.76 10.53
C MET A 73 -3.58 10.72 11.88
N PRO A 74 -2.82 9.65 12.24
CA PRO A 74 -2.12 9.59 13.52
C PRO A 74 -1.03 10.65 13.70
N TYR A 75 -0.54 11.25 12.60
CA TYR A 75 0.70 12.04 12.57
C TYR A 75 0.49 13.54 12.34
N ILE A 76 -0.75 14.02 12.24
CA ILE A 76 -1.03 15.41 11.83
C ILE A 76 -1.29 16.31 13.05
N SER A 77 -2.52 16.36 13.54
CA SER A 77 -2.93 17.20 14.66
C SER A 77 -3.66 16.36 15.69
N ASN A 78 -3.72 16.85 16.93
CA ASN A 78 -4.42 16.16 18.02
C ASN A 78 -5.89 15.84 17.66
N TYR A 79 -6.52 16.68 16.84
CA TYR A 79 -7.89 16.45 16.36
C TYR A 79 -7.98 15.18 15.49
N PHE A 80 -7.13 15.06 14.47
CA PHE A 80 -7.10 13.87 13.60
C PHE A 80 -6.65 12.62 14.35
N GLN A 81 -5.71 12.77 15.28
CA GLN A 81 -5.28 11.66 16.14
C GLN A 81 -6.44 11.15 16.99
N GLN A 82 -7.22 12.04 17.62
CA GLN A 82 -8.40 11.65 18.41
C GLN A 82 -9.46 10.95 17.54
N LEU A 83 -9.74 11.47 16.34
CA LEU A 83 -10.64 10.82 15.38
C LEU A 83 -10.15 9.42 14.99
N TRP A 84 -8.86 9.25 14.77
CA TRP A 84 -8.26 7.95 14.48
C TRP A 84 -8.40 6.96 15.64
N GLN A 85 -8.19 7.41 16.88
CA GLN A 85 -8.38 6.58 18.07
C GLN A 85 -9.85 6.12 18.21
N GLN A 86 -10.80 7.04 17.97
CA GLN A 86 -12.22 6.71 17.95
C GLN A 86 -12.53 5.66 16.89
N PHE A 87 -12.06 5.87 15.66
CA PHE A 87 -12.23 4.92 14.56
C PHE A 87 -11.69 3.52 14.90
N ARG A 88 -10.47 3.42 15.44
CA ARG A 88 -9.87 2.14 15.85
C ARG A 88 -10.61 1.46 16.99
N SER A 89 -11.25 2.22 17.88
CA SER A 89 -12.03 1.65 18.97
C SER A 89 -13.32 0.97 18.48
N GLU A 90 -13.87 1.43 17.36
CA GLU A 90 -15.14 0.96 16.80
C GLU A 90 -14.95 -0.05 15.67
N VAL A 91 -13.89 0.08 14.88
CA VAL A 91 -13.59 -0.81 13.75
C VAL A 91 -12.55 -1.85 14.19
N PRO A 92 -12.97 -3.10 14.47
CA PRO A 92 -12.03 -4.14 14.86
C PRO A 92 -11.13 -4.50 13.67
N ASP A 93 -9.83 -4.25 13.80
CA ASP A 93 -8.85 -4.92 12.97
C ASP A 93 -8.62 -6.32 13.55
N PRO A 94 -8.82 -7.42 12.79
CA PRO A 94 -8.55 -8.77 13.27
C PRO A 94 -7.08 -9.01 13.67
N PHE A 95 -6.15 -8.14 13.27
CA PHE A 95 -4.71 -8.26 13.55
C PHE A 95 -4.16 -7.20 14.52
N GLU A 96 -4.99 -6.25 14.97
CA GLU A 96 -4.54 -5.16 15.83
C GLU A 96 -5.22 -5.24 17.21
N GLU A 97 -4.42 -5.24 18.27
CA GLU A 97 -4.91 -5.26 19.63
C GLU A 97 -5.68 -3.96 19.91
N ARG A 98 -6.85 -4.06 20.56
CA ARG A 98 -7.74 -2.92 20.90
C ARG A 98 -7.16 -2.08 22.04
N THR A 99 -5.93 -1.62 21.89
CA THR A 99 -5.23 -0.92 22.96
C THR A 99 -5.01 0.52 22.55
N TYR A 100 -5.71 1.42 23.26
CA TYR A 100 -5.33 2.82 23.33
C TYR A 100 -3.89 2.89 23.82
N LEU A 101 -2.96 3.19 22.91
CA LEU A 101 -1.56 3.34 23.25
C LEU A 101 -1.36 4.76 23.78
N SER A 102 -0.70 4.88 24.93
CA SER A 102 -0.20 6.19 25.37
C SER A 102 0.75 6.75 24.31
N ARG A 103 0.75 8.07 24.10
CA ARG A 103 1.53 8.73 23.04
C ARG A 103 2.99 8.28 22.93
N TRP A 104 3.68 8.10 24.06
CA TRP A 104 5.08 7.64 24.04
C TRP A 104 5.24 6.22 23.46
N LYS A 105 4.25 5.33 23.64
CA LYS A 105 4.25 3.98 23.06
C LYS A 105 4.04 4.04 21.55
N GLU A 106 3.19 4.95 21.07
CA GLU A 106 3.03 5.20 19.64
C GLU A 106 4.35 5.70 19.03
N CYS A 107 5.00 6.67 19.67
CA CYS A 107 6.30 7.16 19.21
C CYS A 107 7.37 6.07 19.22
N ALA A 108 7.44 5.25 20.27
CA ALA A 108 8.36 4.12 20.32
C ALA A 108 8.05 3.09 19.22
N GLY A 109 6.77 2.84 18.93
CA GLY A 109 6.33 2.01 17.82
C GLY A 109 6.82 2.53 16.46
N VAL A 110 6.63 3.82 16.19
CA VAL A 110 7.11 4.47 14.95
C VAL A 110 8.63 4.35 14.80
N VAL A 111 9.38 4.59 15.89
CA VAL A 111 10.83 4.43 15.87
C VAL A 111 11.21 2.97 15.63
N ASN A 112 10.54 2.02 16.27
CA ASN A 112 10.81 0.60 16.08
C ASN A 112 10.46 0.12 14.66
N GLU A 113 9.41 0.66 14.03
CA GLU A 113 9.04 0.35 12.64
C GLU A 113 10.10 0.85 11.64
N GLY A 114 10.66 2.04 11.86
CA GLY A 114 11.66 2.63 10.96
C GLY A 114 13.12 2.23 11.26
N PHE A 115 13.44 2.03 12.53
CA PHE A 115 14.80 1.90 13.05
C PHE A 115 14.97 0.72 14.04
N GLY A 116 14.07 -0.25 14.07
CA GLY A 116 14.11 -1.35 15.05
C GLY A 116 15.33 -2.28 14.92
N ALA A 117 16.07 -2.20 13.81
CA ALA A 117 17.31 -2.95 13.58
C ALA A 117 18.60 -2.11 13.75
N ALA A 118 18.48 -0.86 14.21
CA ALA A 118 19.62 0.03 14.47
C ALA A 118 20.38 -0.32 15.75
#